data_AF-A0A4Q4M5M5-F1
#
_entry.id   AF-A0A4Q4M5M5-F1
#
_cell.length_a   1.000
_cell.length_b   1.000
_cell.length_c   1.000
_cell.angle_alpha   90.00
_cell.angle_beta   90.00
_cell.angle_gamma   90.00
#
_symmetry.space_group_name_H-M   'P 1'
#
loop_
_entity.id
_entity.type
_entity.pdbx_description
1 polymer ?
#
loop_
_entity_poly.entity_id
_entity_poly.type
_entity_poly.pdbx_seq_one_letter_code
_entity_poly.pdbx_strand_id
1 'polypeptide(L)'
;MRNLTHPSNWPIVDNNGNSKVAQAVIFGLGSMFNHSTQEQNVGWMRDTQRQIITYRALRDIPAGEELCISYGSHLTFKDADATPPTPPEDEIEQLRMIEPY
;
A
#
# COMPACT_ATOMS: atom_id res chain seq x y z
N MET A 1 14.46 -7.92 8.73
CA MET A 1 13.45 -7.13 8.00
C MET A 1 12.66 -6.35 9.03
N ARG A 2 12.71 -5.00 9.02
CA ARG A 2 11.97 -4.19 10.00
C ARG A 2 10.50 -4.18 9.58
N ASN A 3 9.60 -4.61 10.46
CA ASN A 3 8.16 -4.52 10.25
C ASN A 3 7.80 -3.05 9.99
N LEU A 4 7.60 -2.69 8.73
CA LEU A 4 7.16 -1.35 8.34
C LEU A 4 5.69 -1.25 8.73
N THR A 5 5.42 -0.52 9.81
CA THR A 5 4.08 -0.04 10.12
C THR A 5 3.62 0.91 9.01
N HIS A 6 2.30 0.97 8.77
CA HIS A 6 1.65 1.87 7.80
C HIS A 6 2.27 3.28 7.84
N PRO A 7 2.44 3.99 6.70
CA PRO A 7 3.17 5.26 6.66
C PRO A 7 2.64 6.31 7.64
N SER A 8 1.34 6.29 7.95
CA SER A 8 0.69 7.19 8.92
C SER A 8 1.02 6.90 10.39
N ASN A 9 1.59 5.74 10.75
CA ASN A 9 1.88 5.39 12.14
C ASN A 9 3.13 6.13 12.66
N TRP A 10 2.96 7.29 13.28
CA TRP A 10 4.06 8.17 13.69
C TRP A 10 4.41 8.02 15.18
N PRO A 11 5.69 7.79 15.54
CA PRO A 11 6.09 7.74 16.94
C PRO A 11 6.07 9.14 17.56
N ILE A 12 5.50 9.25 18.76
CA ILE A 12 5.49 10.47 19.57
C ILE A 12 5.89 10.13 21.01
N VAL A 13 6.39 11.13 21.75
CA VAL A 13 6.68 11.03 23.18
C VAL A 13 5.66 11.89 23.92
N ASP A 14 4.96 11.30 24.89
CA ASP A 14 4.02 12.06 25.71
C ASP A 14 4.71 12.87 26.82
N ASN A 15 3.94 13.69 27.54
CA ASN A 15 4.47 14.55 28.61
C ASN A 15 5.15 13.76 29.75
N ASN A 16 4.90 12.46 29.86
CA ASN A 16 5.47 11.58 30.87
C ASN A 16 6.71 10.82 30.35
N GLY A 17 7.16 11.10 29.12
CA GLY A 17 8.30 10.44 28.49
C GLY A 17 7.95 9.07 27.87
N ASN A 18 6.68 8.68 27.82
CA ASN A 18 6.29 7.39 27.25
C ASN A 18 6.17 7.46 25.72
N SER A 19 6.68 6.43 25.05
CA SER A 19 6.52 6.27 23.60
C SER A 19 5.08 5.86 23.27
N LYS A 20 4.46 6.59 22.34
CA LYS A 20 3.12 6.32 21.80
C LYS A 20 3.16 6.40 20.28
N VAL A 21 2.15 5.83 19.64
CA VAL A 21 1.93 5.95 18.20
C VAL A 21 0.74 6.87 17.97
N ALA A 22 0.96 7.95 17.23
CA ALA A 22 -0.08 8.81 16.70
C ALA A 22 -0.34 8.47 15.22
N GLN A 23 -1.48 8.92 14.70
CA GLN A 23 -1.75 8.92 13.27
C GLN A 23 -1.33 10.26 12.66
N ALA A 24 -0.56 10.21 11.58
CA ALA A 24 -0.16 11.38 10.81
C ALA A 24 -0.93 11.45 9.49
N VAL A 25 -1.29 12.67 9.09
CA VAL A 25 -1.76 12.98 7.74
C VAL A 25 -0.57 13.48 6.93
N ILE A 26 -0.37 12.90 5.75
CA ILE A 26 0.77 13.23 4.91
C ILE A 26 0.33 14.29 3.91
N PHE A 27 0.84 15.52 4.08
CA PHE A 27 0.52 16.62 3.18
C PHE A 27 1.19 16.50 1.80
N GLY A 28 0.83 17.42 0.90
CA GLY A 28 1.25 17.37 -0.50
C GLY A 28 0.61 16.18 -1.21
N LEU A 29 1.39 15.50 -2.05
CA LEU A 29 0.91 14.35 -2.83
C LEU A 29 0.97 13.03 -2.04
N GLY A 30 1.54 13.02 -0.84
CA GLY A 30 1.83 11.76 -0.14
C GLY A 30 0.59 10.95 0.25
N SER A 31 -0.52 11.62 0.57
CA SER A 31 -1.81 10.98 0.81
C SER A 31 -2.61 10.65 -0.46
N MET A 32 -2.07 10.91 -1.65
CA MET A 32 -2.72 10.63 -2.94
C MET A 32 -2.20 9.37 -3.63
N PHE A 33 -1.05 8.83 -3.21
CA PHE A 33 -0.52 7.60 -3.79
C PHE A 33 -1.41 6.42 -3.43
N ASN A 34 -1.89 5.70 -4.45
CA ASN A 34 -2.68 4.49 -4.25
C ASN A 34 -1.82 3.31 -3.79
N HIS A 35 -2.50 2.26 -3.34
CA HIS A 35 -1.88 1.01 -2.95
C HIS A 35 -1.74 0.05 -4.13
N SER A 36 -0.58 -0.60 -4.21
CA SER A 36 -0.43 -1.87 -4.93
C SER A 36 0.59 -2.76 -4.20
N THR A 37 0.31 -4.05 -4.07
CA THR A 37 1.30 -5.07 -3.65
C THR A 37 2.08 -5.65 -4.83
N GLN A 38 1.48 -5.70 -6.03
CA GLN A 38 2.08 -6.29 -7.23
C GLN A 38 2.90 -5.27 -8.04
N GLU A 39 2.33 -4.09 -8.28
CA GLU A 39 2.85 -3.04 -9.17
C GLU A 39 3.42 -1.82 -8.41
N GLN A 40 3.79 -1.96 -7.13
CA GLN A 40 4.44 -0.86 -6.41
C GLN A 40 5.73 -0.42 -7.12
N ASN A 41 5.84 0.88 -7.36
CA ASN A 41 6.98 1.49 -8.04
C ASN A 41 7.57 2.67 -7.25
N VAL A 42 6.94 3.06 -6.14
CA VAL A 42 7.42 4.09 -5.21
C VAL A 42 7.57 3.50 -3.81
N GLY A 43 8.77 3.67 -3.24
CA GLY A 43 9.05 3.40 -1.83
C GLY A 43 9.00 4.68 -1.00
N TRP A 44 8.90 4.53 0.32
CA TRP A 44 8.89 5.67 1.23
C TRP A 44 9.76 5.43 2.47
N MET A 45 10.28 6.52 3.03
CA MET A 45 11.05 6.54 4.27
C MET A 45 10.59 7.70 5.15
N ARG A 46 10.64 7.52 6.47
CA ARG A 46 10.24 8.54 7.44
C ARG A 46 11.45 9.10 8.18
N ASP A 47 11.51 10.42 8.27
CA ASP A 47 12.35 11.16 9.20
C ASP A 47 11.46 11.67 10.34
N THR A 48 11.44 10.92 11.45
CA THR A 48 10.57 11.20 12.59
C THR A 48 10.99 12.44 13.37
N GLN A 49 12.26 12.84 13.27
CA GLN A 49 12.77 14.05 13.92
C GLN A 49 12.32 15.30 13.18
N ARG A 50 12.38 15.27 11.84
CA ARG A 50 12.00 16.41 10.99
C ARG A 50 10.52 16.39 10.58
N GLN A 51 9.78 15.34 10.93
CA GLN A 51 8.39 15.15 10.54
C GLN A 51 8.19 15.10 9.01
N ILE A 52 9.10 14.43 8.31
CA ILE A 52 9.12 14.35 6.85
C ILE A 52 8.97 12.90 6.41
N ILE A 53 8.22 12.69 5.32
CA ILE A 53 8.25 11.46 4.55
C ILE A 53 8.91 11.75 3.19
N THR A 54 9.81 10.88 2.77
CA THR A 54 10.48 10.96 1.46
C THR A 54 10.01 9.80 0.61
N TYR A 55 9.47 10.11 -0.57
CA TYR A 55 9.09 9.14 -1.58
C TYR A 55 10.19 9.02 -2.63
N ARG A 56 10.49 7.79 -3.06
CA ARG A 56 11.52 7.53 -4.06
C ARG A 56 11.08 6.42 -5.01
N ALA A 57 11.30 6.63 -6.31
CA ALA A 57 11.12 5.58 -7.30
C ALA A 57 12.02 4.37 -6.99
N LEU A 58 11.44 3.17 -7.06
CA LEU A 58 12.15 1.90 -6.83
C LEU A 58 12.84 1.37 -8.10
N ARG A 59 12.41 1.88 -9.25
CA ARG A 59 12.90 1.58 -10.60
C ARG A 59 12.64 2.77 -11.51
N ASP A 60 13.09 2.72 -12.75
CA ASP A 60 12.67 3.67 -13.78
C ASP A 60 11.16 3.54 -14.02
N ILE A 61 10.49 4.69 -14.17
CA ILE A 61 9.03 4.77 -14.32
C ILE A 61 8.72 5.53 -15.63
N PRO A 62 8.14 4.86 -16.64
CA PRO A 62 7.75 5.50 -17.89
C PRO A 62 6.62 6.53 -17.67
N ALA A 63 6.57 7.53 -18.55
CA ALA A 63 5.52 8.52 -18.51
C ALA A 63 4.13 7.88 -18.70
N GLY A 64 3.18 8.25 -17.85
CA GLY A 64 1.81 7.72 -17.87
C GLY A 64 1.56 6.52 -16.98
N GLU A 65 2.60 5.90 -16.41
CA GLU A 65 2.42 4.86 -15.38
C GLU A 65 1.98 5.50 -14.05
N GLU A 66 1.00 4.88 -13.39
CA GLU A 66 0.53 5.33 -12.07
C GLU A 66 1.58 5.07 -10.99
N LEU A 67 1.73 6.01 -10.06
CA LEU A 67 2.63 5.86 -8.93
C LEU A 67 1.90 5.19 -7.76
N CYS A 68 2.36 4.01 -7.37
CA CYS A 68 1.77 3.21 -6.30
C CYS A 68 2.79 2.90 -5.20
N ILE A 69 2.31 2.86 -3.96
CA ILE A 69 3.10 2.47 -2.77
C ILE A 69 2.53 1.22 -2.13
N SER A 70 3.35 0.52 -1.32
CA SER A 70 2.79 -0.46 -0.37
C SER A 70 2.23 0.24 0.87
N TYR A 71 0.97 -0.07 1.18
CA TYR A 71 0.30 0.27 2.44
C TYR A 71 0.62 -0.76 3.55
N GLY A 72 1.30 -1.85 3.21
CA GLY A 72 1.55 -2.97 4.11
C GLY A 72 0.38 -3.97 4.19
N SER A 73 0.55 -5.01 5.01
CA SER A 73 -0.31 -6.21 5.01
C SER A 73 -1.65 -6.05 5.73
N HIS A 74 -1.92 -4.93 6.40
CA HIS A 74 -3.10 -4.73 7.25
C HIS A 74 -4.02 -3.68 6.65
N LEU A 75 -4.62 -4.00 5.50
CA LEU A 75 -5.61 -3.15 4.87
C LEU A 75 -6.95 -3.28 5.61
N THR A 76 -7.66 -2.16 5.78
CA THR A 76 -9.03 -2.12 6.30
C THR A 76 -10.08 -2.12 5.19
N PHE A 77 -9.65 -2.33 3.95
CA PHE A 77 -10.46 -2.33 2.74
C PHE A 77 -10.00 -3.47 1.82
N LYS A 78 -10.79 -3.77 0.78
CA LYS A 78 -10.46 -4.82 -0.19
C LYS A 78 -9.17 -4.45 -0.93
N ASP A 79 -8.19 -5.33 -0.88
CA ASP A 79 -6.97 -5.18 -1.68
C ASP A 79 -7.31 -5.25 -3.18
N ALA A 80 -6.84 -4.26 -3.95
CA ALA A 80 -7.01 -4.21 -5.40
C ALA A 80 -6.23 -5.34 -6.09
N ASP A 81 -5.14 -5.77 -5.47
CA ASP A 81 -4.24 -6.79 -6.00
C ASP A 81 -4.51 -8.18 -5.42
N ALA A 82 -5.55 -8.34 -4.58
CA ALA A 82 -5.92 -9.65 -4.08
C ALA A 82 -6.29 -10.57 -5.25
N THR A 83 -5.63 -11.72 -5.32
CA THR A 83 -6.01 -12.78 -6.25
C THR A 83 -7.48 -13.13 -6.02
N PRO A 84 -8.35 -13.07 -7.04
CA PRO A 84 -9.71 -13.53 -6.89
C PRO A 84 -9.69 -15.01 -6.45
N PRO A 85 -10.62 -15.42 -5.58
CA PRO A 85 -10.74 -16.83 -5.23
C PRO A 85 -10.93 -17.64 -6.51
N THR A 86 -10.28 -18.79 -6.60
CA THR A 86 -10.54 -19.74 -7.69
C THR A 86 -12.04 -20.02 -7.71
N PRO A 87 -12.73 -19.82 -8.86
CA PRO A 87 -14.14 -20.13 -8.95
C PRO A 87 -14.38 -21.61 -8.60
N PRO A 88 -15.52 -21.96 -7.97
CA PRO A 88 -15.93 -23.36 -7.81
C PRO A 88 -15.88 -24.11 -9.15
N GLU A 89 -15.55 -25.41 -9.12
CA GLU A 89 -15.43 -26.24 -10.34
C GLU A 89 -16.68 -26.13 -11.24
N ASP A 90 -17.85 -26.05 -10.62
CA ASP A 90 -19.16 -25.91 -11.26
C ASP A 90 -19.28 -24.61 -12.10
N GLU A 91 -18.65 -23.51 -11.67
CA GLU A 91 -18.63 -22.24 -12.40
C GLU A 91 -17.62 -22.29 -13.56
N ILE A 92 -16.46 -22.94 -13.34
CA ILE A 92 -15.46 -23.17 -14.38
C ILE A 92 -16.06 -24.00 -15.52
N GLU A 93 -16.83 -25.04 -15.19
CA GLU A 93 -17.49 -25.89 -16.17
C GLU A 93 -18.59 -25.11 -16.94
N GLN A 94 -19.38 -24.28 -16.25
CA GLN A 94 -20.35 -23.40 -16.91
C GLN A 94 -19.69 -22.39 -17.87
N LEU A 95 -18.56 -21.79 -17.51
CA LEU A 95 -17.82 -20.89 -18.41
C LEU A 95 -17.30 -21.63 -19.66
N ARG A 96 -16.81 -22.86 -19.51
CA ARG A 96 -16.34 -23.69 -20.64
C ARG A 96 -17.46 -24.09 -21.60
N MET A 97 -18.72 -24.11 -21.14
CA MET A 97 -19.90 -24.40 -21.96
C MET A 97 -20.43 -23.16 -22.71
N ILE A 98 -19.93 -21.96 -22.41
CA ILE A 98 -20.37 -20.68 -23.01
C ILE A 98 -19.41 -20.20 -24.12
N GLU A 99 -18.19 -20.73 -24.20
CA GLU A 99 -17.25 -20.40 -25.29
C GLU A 99 -17.74 -20.99 -26.63
N PRO A 100 -18.02 -20.16 -27.66
CA PRO A 100 -18.35 -20.69 -28.99
C PRO A 100 -17.09 -21.29 -29.63
N TYR A 101 -17.27 -22.50 -30.17
CA TYR A 101 -16.26 -23.25 -30.95
C TYR A 101 -15.62 -22.42 -32.07
#